data_AF-A0A8T7KJM9-F1
#
_entry.id   AF-A0A8T7KJM9-F1
#
_cell.length_a   1.000
_cell.length_b   1.000
_cell.length_c   1.000
_cell.angle_alpha   90.00
_cell.angle_beta   90.00
_cell.angle_gamma   90.00
#
_symmetry.space_group_name_H-M   'P 1'
#
loop_
_entity.id
_entity.type
_entity.pdbx_description
1 polymer ?
#
loop_
_entity_poly.entity_id
_entity_poly.type
_entity_poly.pdbx_seq_one_letter_code
_entity_poly.pdbx_strand_id
1 'polypeptide(L)'
;MPGSPVSIGCAVLLTPGVTGAPDSGTIIGVLPPFIMANGMPLATAGGTICLMINSLSGAPYPLLVGPTGASSGILVGGRPLLRLGDRIPTPPGILVILGPPATTSFVDTAPP
;
A
#
# COMPACT_ATOMS: atom_id res chain seq x y z
N MET A 1 -0.32 2.57 -12.92
CA MET A 1 -1.64 3.22 -13.13
C MET A 1 -1.48 4.62 -12.59
N PRO A 2 -1.97 5.66 -13.26
CA PRO A 2 -1.90 7.00 -12.69
C PRO A 2 -2.68 7.08 -11.38
N GLY A 3 -2.07 7.63 -10.34
CA GLY A 3 -2.74 7.71 -9.04
C GLY A 3 -2.02 8.63 -8.05
N SER A 4 -2.79 9.15 -7.10
CA SER A 4 -2.24 9.91 -5.99
C SER A 4 -1.48 8.98 -5.03
N PRO A 5 -0.24 9.32 -4.65
CA PRO A 5 0.53 8.54 -3.68
C PRO A 5 -0.19 8.45 -2.34
N VAL A 6 -0.12 7.28 -1.69
CA VAL A 6 -0.79 7.03 -0.41
C VAL A 6 0.18 7.05 0.78
N SER A 7 -0.37 7.02 1.99
CA SER A 7 0.35 7.16 3.25
C SER A 7 -0.29 6.32 4.37
N ILE A 8 0.23 6.45 5.59
CA ILE A 8 -0.30 5.86 6.83
C ILE A 8 -1.78 6.20 6.98
N GLY A 9 -2.58 5.20 7.36
CA GLY A 9 -4.04 5.26 7.45
C GLY A 9 -4.75 4.75 6.20
N CYS A 10 -4.04 4.54 5.08
CA CYS A 10 -4.67 4.12 3.83
C CYS A 10 -5.35 2.77 3.98
N ALA A 11 -6.64 2.71 3.66
CA ALA A 11 -7.36 1.45 3.58
C ALA A 11 -6.82 0.57 2.46
N VAL A 12 -6.71 -0.72 2.74
CA VAL A 12 -6.25 -1.75 1.80
C VAL A 12 -7.17 -2.96 1.86
N LEU A 13 -7.24 -3.69 0.74
CA LEU A 13 -7.99 -4.94 0.63
C LEU A 13 -7.10 -6.00 0.01
N LEU A 14 -7.01 -7.16 0.63
CA LEU A 14 -6.24 -8.30 0.16
C LEU A 14 -7.19 -9.40 -0.32
N THR A 15 -7.02 -9.87 -1.56
CA THR A 15 -7.85 -10.93 -2.13
C THR A 15 -7.03 -11.93 -2.96
N PRO A 16 -7.11 -13.24 -2.67
CA PRO A 16 -7.67 -13.83 -1.44
C PRO A 16 -6.93 -13.33 -0.19
N GLY A 17 -7.60 -13.33 0.97
CA GLY A 17 -6.98 -13.10 2.28
C GLY A 17 -6.32 -14.37 2.82
N VAL A 18 -5.81 -14.33 4.06
CA VAL A 18 -5.02 -15.44 4.64
C VAL A 18 -5.82 -16.71 4.86
N THR A 19 -7.14 -16.61 5.02
CA THR A 19 -8.08 -17.75 5.10
C THR A 19 -8.88 -17.96 3.81
N GLY A 20 -8.47 -17.34 2.70
CA GLY A 20 -9.16 -17.41 1.40
C GLY A 20 -10.18 -16.28 1.18
N ALA A 21 -11.02 -15.98 2.17
CA ALA A 21 -11.93 -14.83 2.10
C ALA A 21 -11.15 -13.49 2.07
N PRO A 22 -11.67 -12.43 1.43
CA PRO A 22 -10.98 -11.13 1.37
C PRO A 22 -10.74 -10.51 2.75
N ASP A 23 -9.52 -10.05 3.00
CA ASP A 23 -9.14 -9.41 4.27
C ASP A 23 -8.94 -7.90 4.07
N SER A 24 -9.42 -7.10 5.03
CA SER A 24 -9.30 -5.63 4.99
C SER A 24 -8.24 -5.16 5.97
N GLY A 25 -7.59 -4.03 5.68
CA GLY A 25 -6.60 -3.47 6.59
C GLY A 25 -6.33 -2.00 6.36
N THR A 26 -5.33 -1.49 7.08
CA THR A 26 -4.84 -0.13 6.94
C THR A 26 -3.32 -0.10 6.93
N ILE A 27 -2.71 0.84 6.21
CA ILE A 27 -1.27 1.11 6.34
C ILE A 27 -1.00 1.68 7.73
N ILE A 28 -0.12 1.05 8.50
CA ILE A 28 0.25 1.51 9.85
C ILE A 28 1.68 2.01 9.94
N GLY A 29 2.53 1.71 8.96
CA GLY A 29 3.92 2.11 8.99
C GLY A 29 4.56 2.21 7.62
N VAL A 30 5.47 3.18 7.48
CA VAL A 30 6.34 3.36 6.33
C VAL A 30 7.78 3.41 6.85
N LEU A 31 8.58 2.45 6.44
CA LEU A 31 9.96 2.28 6.87
C LEU A 31 10.89 3.23 6.09
N PRO A 32 11.95 3.76 6.72
CA PRO A 32 12.98 4.51 6.02
C PRO A 32 13.60 3.73 4.84
N PRO A 33 14.10 4.44 3.81
CA PRO A 33 13.95 5.89 3.60
C PRO A 33 12.54 6.27 3.15
N PHE A 34 12.04 7.43 3.58
CA PHE A 34 10.76 7.98 3.16
C PHE A 34 10.88 9.48 2.88
N ILE A 35 9.95 10.01 2.08
CA ILE A 35 9.73 11.44 1.92
C ILE A 35 8.37 11.81 2.52
N MET A 36 8.21 13.05 2.98
CA MET A 36 6.97 13.50 3.58
C MET A 36 6.11 14.30 2.59
N ALA A 37 4.80 14.09 2.64
CA ALA A 37 3.80 14.95 2.02
C ALA A 37 2.73 15.30 3.07
N ASN A 38 2.40 16.58 3.21
CA ASN A 38 1.45 17.07 4.23
C ASN A 38 1.77 16.56 5.66
N GLY A 39 3.05 16.45 6.00
CA GLY A 39 3.51 15.95 7.30
C GLY A 39 3.47 14.44 7.50
N MET A 40 3.13 13.65 6.47
CA MET A 40 3.06 12.19 6.56
C MET A 40 4.03 11.50 5.59
N PRO A 41 4.62 10.34 5.94
CA PRO A 41 5.56 9.63 5.08
C PRO A 41 4.84 8.94 3.90
N LEU A 42 5.32 9.13 2.68
CA LEU A 42 4.75 8.48 1.50
C LEU A 42 5.05 6.97 1.49
N ALA A 43 4.01 6.18 1.28
CA ALA A 43 4.09 4.73 1.27
C ALA A 43 4.84 4.21 0.03
N THR A 44 5.70 3.21 0.26
CA THR A 44 6.52 2.58 -0.77
C THR A 44 6.36 1.05 -0.75
N ALA A 45 6.44 0.44 -1.93
CA ALA A 45 6.45 -1.01 -2.06
C ALA A 45 7.75 -1.58 -1.47
N GLY A 46 7.66 -2.68 -0.70
CA GLY A 46 8.79 -3.22 0.06
C GLY A 46 9.21 -2.42 1.30
N GLY A 47 8.57 -1.27 1.56
CA GLY A 47 8.84 -0.41 2.72
C GLY A 47 7.61 -0.10 3.58
N THR A 48 6.46 -0.69 3.28
CA THR A 48 5.18 -0.36 3.91
C THR A 48 4.62 -1.56 4.65
N ILE A 49 4.13 -1.34 5.87
CA ILE A 49 3.48 -2.35 6.70
C ILE A 49 2.00 -2.00 6.85
N CYS A 50 1.15 -2.97 6.54
CA CYS A 50 -0.29 -2.93 6.76
C CYS A 50 -0.65 -3.73 8.02
N LEU A 51 -1.61 -3.24 8.80
CA LEU A 51 -2.34 -4.03 9.78
C LEU A 51 -3.61 -4.53 9.10
N MET A 52 -3.62 -5.83 8.82
CA MET A 52 -4.75 -6.52 8.22
C MET A 52 -5.62 -7.14 9.31
N ILE A 53 -6.91 -7.26 9.04
CA ILE A 53 -7.88 -7.96 9.86
C ILE A 53 -8.38 -9.14 9.05
N ASN A 54 -8.17 -10.35 9.57
CA ASN A 54 -8.72 -11.53 8.94
C ASN A 54 -10.25 -11.50 9.02
N SER A 55 -10.91 -11.54 7.88
CA SER A 55 -12.37 -11.43 7.75
C SER A 55 -13.14 -12.57 8.43
N LEU A 56 -12.53 -13.75 8.56
CA LEU A 56 -13.17 -14.91 9.17
C LEU A 56 -13.02 -14.94 10.70
N SER A 57 -11.82 -14.66 11.21
CA SER A 57 -11.52 -14.75 12.64
C SER A 57 -11.55 -13.41 13.39
N GLY A 58 -11.50 -12.29 12.67
CA GLY A 58 -11.32 -10.95 13.24
C GLY A 58 -9.91 -10.69 13.77
N ALA A 59 -9.00 -11.66 13.70
CA ALA A 59 -7.65 -11.54 14.25
C ALA A 59 -6.80 -10.56 13.41
N PRO A 60 -6.08 -9.63 14.05
CA PRO A 60 -5.16 -8.75 13.35
C PRO A 60 -3.87 -9.49 12.97
N TYR A 61 -3.30 -9.15 11.81
CA TYR A 61 -1.98 -9.63 11.40
C TYR A 61 -1.23 -8.58 10.58
N PRO A 62 0.11 -8.49 10.71
CA PRO A 62 0.90 -7.59 9.90
C PRO A 62 1.09 -8.15 8.48
N LEU A 63 1.12 -7.26 7.49
CA LEU A 63 1.45 -7.58 6.11
C LEU A 63 2.48 -6.58 5.57
N LEU A 64 3.64 -7.07 5.12
CA LEU A 64 4.61 -6.25 4.39
C LEU A 64 4.19 -6.19 2.92
N VAL A 65 4.05 -4.97 2.39
CA VAL A 65 3.64 -4.78 0.99
C VAL A 65 4.77 -5.22 0.04
N GLY A 66 4.44 -6.10 -0.93
CA GLY A 66 5.39 -6.59 -1.92
C GLY A 66 5.93 -5.49 -2.85
N PRO A 67 7.05 -5.72 -3.57
CA PRO A 67 7.67 -4.70 -4.41
C PRO A 67 7.08 -4.58 -5.82
N THR A 68 6.28 -5.55 -6.27
CA THR A 68 5.82 -5.67 -7.67
C THR A 68 4.45 -5.01 -7.89
N GLY A 69 4.24 -4.41 -9.06
CA GLY A 69 2.95 -3.78 -9.43
C GLY A 69 2.70 -2.37 -8.87
N ALA A 70 3.72 -1.78 -8.24
CA ALA A 70 3.75 -0.38 -7.79
C ALA A 70 4.31 0.54 -8.90
N SER A 71 4.52 1.84 -8.64
CA SER A 71 5.03 2.76 -9.67
C SER A 71 6.38 2.37 -10.28
N SER A 72 6.54 2.45 -11.61
CA SER A 72 7.85 2.35 -12.27
C SER A 72 8.57 3.69 -12.43
N GLY A 73 7.94 4.81 -12.08
CA GLY A 73 8.49 6.15 -12.29
C GLY A 73 9.09 6.76 -11.02
N ILE A 74 8.25 6.99 -10.00
CA ILE A 74 8.69 7.67 -8.79
C ILE A 74 9.16 6.66 -7.76
N LEU A 75 10.45 6.75 -7.44
CA LEU A 75 11.12 5.92 -6.45
C LEU A 75 11.57 6.77 -5.26
N VAL A 76 11.44 6.22 -4.06
CA VAL A 76 11.96 6.80 -2.82
C VAL A 76 12.99 5.83 -2.27
N GLY A 77 14.27 6.21 -2.31
CA GLY A 77 15.38 5.34 -1.92
C GLY A 77 15.39 4.00 -2.67
N GLY A 78 15.07 4.02 -3.97
CA GLY A 78 14.99 2.84 -4.82
C GLY A 78 13.71 2.02 -4.68
N ARG A 79 12.76 2.41 -3.81
CA ARG A 79 11.48 1.73 -3.63
C ARG A 79 10.35 2.47 -4.34
N PRO A 80 9.49 1.78 -5.10
CA PRO A 80 8.44 2.43 -5.86
C PRO A 80 7.31 2.94 -4.97
N LEU A 81 6.73 4.10 -5.31
CA LEU A 81 5.59 4.65 -4.58
C LEU A 81 4.34 3.78 -4.74
N LEU A 82 3.57 3.67 -3.66
CA LEU A 82 2.21 3.13 -3.68
C LEU A 82 1.21 4.25 -3.96
N ARG A 83 0.26 3.98 -4.85
CA ARG A 83 -0.75 4.92 -5.32
C ARG A 83 -2.13 4.34 -5.14
N LEU A 84 -3.12 5.23 -5.11
CA LEU A 84 -4.52 4.84 -5.17
C LEU A 84 -4.77 3.93 -6.38
N GLY A 85 -5.40 2.78 -6.14
CA GLY A 85 -5.72 1.80 -7.19
C GLY A 85 -4.58 0.85 -7.58
N ASP A 86 -3.38 0.98 -7.00
CA ASP A 86 -2.32 0.00 -7.23
C ASP A 86 -2.77 -1.40 -6.78
N ARG A 87 -2.39 -2.40 -7.56
CA ARG A 87 -2.70 -3.82 -7.35
C ARG A 87 -1.38 -4.56 -7.18
N ILE A 88 -1.01 -4.80 -5.93
CA ILE A 88 0.30 -5.34 -5.55
C ILE A 88 0.17 -6.84 -5.28
N PRO A 89 0.75 -7.72 -6.10
CA PRO A 89 0.86 -9.13 -5.78
C PRO A 89 1.62 -9.30 -4.46
N THR A 90 0.92 -9.72 -3.42
CA THR A 90 1.44 -9.90 -2.07
C THR A 90 0.83 -11.18 -1.51
N PRO A 91 1.62 -12.25 -1.27
CA PRO A 91 1.07 -13.50 -0.76
C PRO A 91 0.18 -13.27 0.46
N PRO A 92 -0.99 -13.91 0.55
CA PRO A 92 -1.56 -14.94 -0.33
C PRO A 92 -2.24 -14.47 -1.63
N GLY A 93 -2.36 -13.17 -1.90
CA GLY A 93 -3.22 -12.66 -2.97
C GLY A 93 -2.73 -11.37 -3.64
N ILE A 94 -3.68 -10.52 -4.01
CA ILE A 94 -3.43 -9.20 -4.55
C ILE A 94 -3.93 -8.18 -3.53
N LEU A 95 -3.02 -7.34 -3.06
CA LEU A 95 -3.32 -6.20 -2.21
C LEU A 95 -3.71 -5.02 -3.10
N VAL A 96 -4.93 -4.52 -2.92
CA VAL A 96 -5.46 -3.35 -3.61
C VAL A 96 -5.41 -2.15 -2.66
N ILE A 97 -4.86 -1.05 -3.15
CA ILE A 97 -4.83 0.23 -2.44
C ILE A 97 -6.14 0.97 -2.69
N LEU A 98 -7.00 1.05 -1.67
CA LEU A 98 -8.36 1.61 -1.78
C LEU A 98 -8.44 3.11 -1.45
N GLY A 99 -7.53 3.59 -0.59
CA GLY A 99 -7.46 4.98 -0.14
C GLY A 99 -8.39 5.32 1.03
N PRO A 100 -8.30 6.54 1.60
CA PRO A 100 -7.16 7.48 1.66
C PRO A 100 -6.38 7.27 3.00
N PRO A 101 -5.19 7.86 3.30
CA PRO A 101 -4.71 9.16 2.86
C PRO A 101 -3.82 9.10 1.63
N ALA A 102 -4.35 9.65 0.54
CA ALA A 102 -3.62 9.98 -0.67
C ALA A 102 -3.27 11.47 -0.67
N THR A 103 -2.03 11.84 -0.99
CA THR A 103 -1.68 13.26 -1.16
C THR A 103 -2.30 13.81 -2.44
N THR A 104 -2.84 15.03 -2.38
CA THR A 104 -3.34 15.76 -3.56
C THR A 104 -2.29 16.66 -4.18
N SER A 105 -1.09 16.73 -3.61
CA SER A 105 -0.01 17.60 -4.08
C SER A 105 0.54 17.20 -5.44
N PHE A 106 0.46 15.92 -5.82
CA PHE A 106 0.81 15.45 -7.15
C PHE A 106 0.12 14.11 -7.48
N VAL A 107 0.11 13.80 -8.77
CA VAL A 107 -0.32 12.50 -9.31
C VAL A 107 0.90 11.86 -9.96
N ASP A 108 1.19 10.62 -9.58
CA ASP A 108 2.19 9.84 -10.27
C ASP A 108 1.53 9.19 -11.49
N THR A 109 1.96 9.58 -12.69
CA THR A 109 1.39 9.12 -13.97
C THR A 109 2.13 7.93 -14.57
N ALA A 110 3.14 7.37 -13.88
CA ALA A 110 3.94 6.28 -14.39
C ALA A 110 3.14 4.96 -14.51
N PRO A 111 3.57 4.04 -15.38
CA PRO A 111 3.01 2.69 -15.39
C PRO A 111 3.25 1.96 -14.06
N PRO A 112 2.52 0.86 -13.78
CA PRO A 112 2.91 -0.10 -12.76
C PRO A 112 4.20 -0.85 -13.11
#